data_AF-A0A831T7T5-F1
#
_entry.id   AF-A0A831T7T5-F1
#
_cell.length_a   1.000
_cell.length_b   1.000
_cell.length_c   1.000
_cell.angle_alpha   90.00
_cell.angle_beta   90.00
_cell.angle_gamma   90.00
#
_symmetry.space_group_name_H-M   'P 1'
#
loop_
_entity.id
_entity.type
_entity.pdbx_description
1 polymer ?
#
loop_
_entity_poly.entity_id
_entity_poly.type
_entity_poly.pdbx_seq_one_letter_code
_entity_poly.pdbx_strand_id
1 'polypeptide(L)'
;MNTLIRAITRHLVVSIAVAALIGATSGCGFFYKIKAKDKLNNGAREYNAGQYARAEELFKQAMELNPELTVAYLFYAAAIRAQFLPGSPDPDNVRIGERAVKAYEDVLKVAERTNDHNAIDQAYAFIAHLYEGLGKPELHREWLLKRAKLPNQREETVRDTYYSLGVALWNELNSITARWADQKRTETNPFGNEPIAYMRSDMPAEDRQRAEQAYREGMEFIEQALQLDPNYANAYSYKGLLYYYRAKLDSDPQRRRELLKQWKEAVDKFQELNQKQAELAAQQQKEKEQKEGEASK
;
A
#
# COMPACT_ATOMS: atom_id res chain seq x y z
N MET A 1 21.27 -15.13 74.12
CA MET A 1 20.19 -15.80 73.37
C MET A 1 19.29 -14.81 72.60
N ASN A 2 18.84 -13.69 73.20
CA ASN A 2 17.94 -12.72 72.54
C ASN A 2 18.50 -11.95 71.32
N THR A 3 19.82 -11.75 71.23
CA THR A 3 20.45 -11.00 70.14
C THR A 3 20.63 -11.84 68.87
N LEU A 4 20.95 -13.13 69.02
CA LEU A 4 21.12 -14.07 67.91
C LEU A 4 19.78 -14.37 67.21
N ILE A 5 18.71 -14.55 68.00
CA ILE A 5 17.36 -14.79 67.49
C ILE A 5 16.89 -13.57 66.68
N ARG A 6 17.05 -12.34 67.21
CA ARG A 6 16.68 -11.10 66.49
C ARG A 6 17.43 -10.90 65.18
N ALA A 7 18.71 -11.26 65.11
CA ALA A 7 19.49 -11.17 63.87
C ALA A 7 18.98 -12.15 62.81
N ILE A 8 18.71 -13.40 63.20
CA ILE A 8 18.16 -14.42 62.30
C ILE A 8 16.76 -14.03 61.81
N THR A 9 15.88 -13.51 62.68
CA THR A 9 14.55 -13.03 62.25
C THR A 9 14.66 -11.85 61.29
N ARG A 10 15.61 -10.92 61.51
CA ARG A 10 15.82 -9.75 60.62
C ARG A 10 16.34 -10.17 59.24
N HIS A 11 17.24 -11.15 59.17
CA HIS A 11 17.72 -11.71 57.90
C HIS A 11 16.63 -12.50 57.17
N LEU A 12 15.80 -13.27 57.89
CA LEU A 12 14.70 -14.03 57.28
C LEU A 12 13.62 -13.10 56.68
N VAL A 13 13.25 -12.03 57.39
CA VAL A 13 12.27 -11.03 56.92
C VAL A 13 12.79 -10.26 55.70
N VAL A 14 14.08 -9.89 55.68
CA VAL A 14 14.70 -9.22 54.52
C VAL A 14 14.75 -10.16 53.31
N SER A 15 15.06 -11.45 53.49
CA SER A 15 15.10 -12.42 52.39
C SER A 15 13.70 -12.71 51.80
N ILE A 16 12.66 -12.78 52.63
CA ILE A 16 11.27 -12.93 52.18
C ILE A 16 10.80 -11.67 51.42
N ALA A 17 11.16 -10.48 51.90
CA ALA A 17 10.85 -9.23 51.21
C ALA A 17 11.55 -9.10 49.85
N VAL A 18 12.81 -9.54 49.73
CA VAL A 18 13.56 -9.55 48.46
C VAL A 18 13.00 -10.59 47.48
N ALA A 19 12.63 -11.79 47.94
CA ALA A 19 12.00 -12.81 47.10
C ALA A 19 10.61 -12.39 46.58
N ALA A 20 9.81 -11.70 47.42
CA ALA A 20 8.54 -11.12 47.00
C ALA A 20 8.72 -9.98 45.98
N LEU A 21 9.79 -9.18 46.09
CA LEU A 21 10.10 -8.11 45.16
C LEU A 21 10.60 -8.62 43.78
N ILE A 22 11.30 -9.75 43.76
CA ILE A 22 11.78 -10.41 42.53
C ILE A 22 10.64 -11.16 41.81
N GLY A 23 9.70 -11.76 42.55
CA GLY A 23 8.53 -12.43 41.99
C GLY A 23 7.45 -11.48 41.45
N ALA A 24 7.28 -10.30 42.08
CA ALA A 24 6.21 -9.36 41.75
C ALA A 24 6.43 -8.60 40.42
N THR A 25 7.68 -8.36 40.01
CA THR A 25 7.98 -7.55 38.82
C THR A 25 8.16 -8.38 37.54
N SER A 26 8.54 -9.65 37.65
CA SER A 26 8.87 -10.50 36.49
C SER A 26 7.74 -11.46 36.07
N GLY A 27 6.89 -11.90 37.00
CA GLY A 27 5.89 -12.95 36.74
C GLY A 27 4.63 -12.48 36.01
N CYS A 28 4.10 -11.32 36.38
CA CYS A 28 2.84 -10.82 35.79
C CYS A 28 3.02 -10.40 34.33
N GLY A 29 4.10 -9.69 34.00
CA GLY A 29 4.38 -9.24 32.63
C GLY A 29 4.57 -10.41 31.65
N PHE A 30 5.25 -11.48 32.07
CA PHE A 30 5.41 -12.68 31.25
C PHE A 30 4.07 -13.41 31.01
N PHE A 31 3.24 -13.53 32.04
CA PHE A 31 1.91 -14.15 31.93
C PHE A 31 0.99 -13.37 30.98
N TYR A 32 0.96 -12.04 31.06
CA TYR A 32 0.18 -11.22 30.14
C TYR A 32 0.66 -11.34 28.69
N LYS A 33 1.98 -11.44 28.46
CA LYS A 33 2.54 -11.70 27.12
C LYS A 33 2.10 -13.05 26.55
N ILE A 34 2.00 -14.10 27.35
CA ILE A 34 1.47 -15.40 26.90
C ILE A 34 -0.01 -15.28 26.53
N LYS A 35 -0.83 -14.66 27.39
CA LYS A 35 -2.24 -14.44 27.10
C LYS A 35 -2.45 -13.60 25.85
N ALA A 36 -1.63 -12.57 25.63
CA ALA A 36 -1.69 -11.76 24.42
C ALA A 36 -1.46 -12.61 23.16
N LYS A 37 -0.47 -13.52 23.18
CA LYS A 37 -0.21 -14.45 22.07
C LYS A 37 -1.35 -15.45 21.84
N ASP A 38 -1.95 -15.98 22.90
CA ASP A 38 -3.14 -16.83 22.78
C ASP A 38 -4.29 -16.08 22.09
N LYS A 39 -4.60 -14.86 22.55
CA LYS A 39 -5.60 -14.00 21.92
C LYS A 39 -5.29 -13.69 20.47
N LEU A 40 -4.03 -13.39 20.13
CA LEU A 40 -3.58 -13.17 18.76
C LEU A 40 -3.81 -14.41 17.88
N ASN A 41 -3.41 -15.60 18.35
CA ASN A 41 -3.58 -16.84 17.59
C ASN A 41 -5.05 -17.20 17.40
N ASN A 42 -5.87 -16.98 18.42
CA ASN A 42 -7.31 -17.22 18.37
C ASN A 42 -7.97 -16.21 17.40
N GLY A 43 -7.59 -14.94 17.46
CA GLY A 43 -8.04 -13.91 16.53
C GLY A 43 -7.67 -14.23 15.08
N ALA A 44 -6.46 -14.74 14.83
CA ALA A 44 -6.05 -15.15 13.49
C ALA A 44 -6.90 -16.31 12.93
N ARG A 45 -7.32 -17.26 13.79
CA ARG A 45 -8.24 -18.32 13.37
C ARG A 45 -9.62 -17.77 12.99
N GLU A 46 -10.18 -16.87 13.80
CA GLU A 46 -11.45 -16.22 13.51
C GLU A 46 -11.37 -15.37 12.22
N TYR A 47 -10.27 -14.63 12.03
CA TYR A 47 -10.03 -13.84 10.82
C TYR A 47 -10.01 -14.73 9.57
N ASN A 48 -9.29 -15.86 9.63
CA ASN A 48 -9.22 -16.82 8.53
C ASN A 48 -10.56 -17.53 8.27
N ALA A 49 -11.43 -17.62 9.29
CA ALA A 49 -12.80 -18.11 9.17
C ALA A 49 -13.79 -17.03 8.67
N GLY A 50 -13.31 -15.81 8.35
CA GLY A 50 -14.15 -14.68 7.91
C GLY A 50 -14.91 -13.98 9.05
N GLN A 51 -14.66 -14.35 10.31
CA GLN A 51 -15.33 -13.80 11.48
C GLN A 51 -14.63 -12.51 11.96
N TYR A 52 -14.60 -11.49 11.10
CA TYR A 52 -13.77 -10.29 11.31
C TYR A 52 -14.12 -9.51 12.57
N ALA A 53 -15.39 -9.36 12.91
CA ALA A 53 -15.81 -8.69 14.15
C ALA A 53 -15.33 -9.44 15.41
N ARG A 54 -15.30 -10.78 15.36
CA ARG A 54 -14.78 -11.58 16.47
C ARG A 54 -13.26 -11.53 16.56
N ALA A 55 -12.59 -11.54 15.40
CA ALA A 55 -11.15 -11.36 15.30
C ALA A 55 -10.72 -10.00 15.86
N GLU A 56 -11.42 -8.92 15.50
CA GLU A 56 -11.20 -7.57 16.01
C GLU A 56 -11.18 -7.54 17.55
N GLU A 57 -12.19 -8.12 18.19
CA GLU A 57 -12.26 -8.16 19.66
C GLU A 57 -11.10 -8.96 20.29
N LEU A 58 -10.70 -10.08 19.69
CA LEU A 58 -9.57 -10.87 20.16
C LEU A 58 -8.24 -10.15 20.00
N PHE A 59 -8.03 -9.47 18.87
CA PHE A 59 -6.82 -8.66 18.65
C PHE A 59 -6.76 -7.46 19.58
N LYS A 60 -7.89 -6.80 19.83
CA LYS A 60 -7.98 -5.72 20.82
C LYS A 60 -7.55 -6.20 22.22
N GLN A 61 -8.06 -7.34 22.66
CA GLN A 61 -7.63 -7.94 23.93
C GLN A 61 -6.12 -8.26 23.92
N ALA A 62 -5.56 -8.74 22.81
CA ALA A 62 -4.13 -8.98 22.70
C ALA A 62 -3.30 -7.68 22.85
N MET A 63 -3.76 -6.58 22.27
CA MET A 63 -3.13 -5.25 22.39
C MET A 63 -3.18 -4.73 23.82
N GLU A 64 -4.32 -4.87 24.50
CA GLU A 64 -4.50 -4.46 25.90
C GLU A 64 -3.60 -5.26 26.85
N LEU A 65 -3.44 -6.57 26.59
CA LEU A 65 -2.57 -7.46 27.37
C LEU A 65 -1.08 -7.21 27.12
N ASN A 66 -0.70 -6.79 25.91
CA ASN A 66 0.68 -6.45 25.58
C ASN A 66 0.74 -5.23 24.64
N PRO A 67 0.77 -4.00 25.19
CA PRO A 67 0.78 -2.75 24.41
C PRO A 67 2.03 -2.52 23.54
N GLU A 68 3.03 -3.38 23.63
CA GLU A 68 4.24 -3.37 22.77
C GLU A 68 4.18 -4.42 21.66
N LEU A 69 3.12 -5.21 21.59
CA LEU A 69 2.95 -6.23 20.57
C LEU A 69 2.45 -5.61 19.26
N THR A 70 3.35 -5.01 18.48
CA THR A 70 3.04 -4.34 17.21
C THR A 70 2.17 -5.18 16.28
N VAL A 71 2.42 -6.50 16.21
CA VAL A 71 1.60 -7.43 15.40
C VAL A 71 0.13 -7.49 15.84
N ALA A 72 -0.18 -7.31 17.14
CA ALA A 72 -1.56 -7.27 17.61
C ALA A 72 -2.30 -6.01 17.12
N TYR A 73 -1.61 -4.86 17.10
CA TYR A 73 -2.14 -3.63 16.53
C TYR A 73 -2.39 -3.77 15.02
N LEU A 74 -1.43 -4.37 14.29
CA LEU A 74 -1.57 -4.65 12.86
C LEU A 74 -2.78 -5.54 12.56
N PHE A 75 -2.95 -6.62 13.32
CA PHE A 75 -4.05 -7.56 13.11
C PHE A 75 -5.40 -6.97 13.50
N TYR A 76 -5.46 -6.15 14.56
CA TYR A 76 -6.65 -5.38 14.89
C TYR A 76 -7.05 -4.42 13.76
N ALA A 77 -6.11 -3.63 13.24
CA ALA A 77 -6.35 -2.73 12.12
C ALA A 77 -6.79 -3.50 10.85
N ALA A 78 -6.18 -4.66 10.58
CA ALA A 78 -6.56 -5.54 9.48
C ALA A 78 -7.98 -6.11 9.63
N ALA A 79 -8.39 -6.49 10.84
CA ALA A 79 -9.75 -6.98 11.11
C ALA A 79 -10.82 -5.89 10.90
N ILE A 80 -10.54 -4.63 11.25
CA ILE A 80 -11.43 -3.51 10.92
C ILE A 80 -11.46 -3.30 9.40
N ARG A 81 -10.29 -3.28 8.74
CA ARG A 81 -10.20 -3.09 7.29
C ARG A 81 -10.94 -4.19 6.50
N ALA A 82 -10.95 -5.43 6.98
CA ALA A 82 -11.67 -6.53 6.33
C ALA A 82 -13.20 -6.34 6.33
N GLN A 83 -13.73 -5.47 7.21
CA GLN A 83 -15.15 -5.11 7.26
C GLN A 83 -15.46 -3.89 6.38
N PHE A 84 -14.45 -3.20 5.86
CA PHE A 84 -14.61 -2.04 4.98
C PHE A 84 -14.89 -2.48 3.54
N LEU A 85 -15.89 -1.86 2.91
CA LEU A 85 -16.25 -2.03 1.51
C LEU A 85 -15.81 -0.79 0.70
N PRO A 86 -14.67 -0.85 -0.02
CA PRO A 86 -14.18 0.27 -0.81
C PRO A 86 -15.23 0.80 -1.81
N GLY A 87 -15.33 2.13 -1.92
CA GLY A 87 -16.22 2.82 -2.85
C GLY A 87 -17.69 2.89 -2.43
N SER A 88 -18.13 2.20 -1.37
CA SER A 88 -19.49 2.32 -0.87
C SER A 88 -19.69 3.65 -0.12
N PRO A 89 -20.69 4.48 -0.50
CA PRO A 89 -20.97 5.77 0.13
C PRO A 89 -21.75 5.66 1.43
N ASP A 90 -22.12 4.45 1.87
CA ASP A 90 -22.85 4.23 3.13
C ASP A 90 -22.08 4.87 4.31
N PRO A 91 -22.70 5.78 5.08
CA PRO A 91 -22.05 6.42 6.22
C PRO A 91 -21.46 5.44 7.23
N ASP A 92 -22.05 4.27 7.40
CA ASP A 92 -21.56 3.25 8.33
C ASP A 92 -20.28 2.61 7.80
N ASN A 93 -20.25 2.33 6.50
CA ASN A 93 -19.06 1.85 5.81
C ASN A 93 -17.91 2.88 5.83
N VAL A 94 -18.22 4.16 5.59
CA VAL A 94 -17.25 5.25 5.67
C VAL A 94 -16.64 5.31 7.08
N ARG A 95 -17.45 5.16 8.14
CA ARG A 95 -16.94 5.11 9.51
C ARG A 95 -16.03 3.91 9.76
N ILE A 96 -16.27 2.75 9.14
CA ILE A 96 -15.35 1.60 9.25
C ILE A 96 -14.00 1.94 8.62
N GLY A 97 -13.99 2.51 7.41
CA GLY A 97 -12.75 2.93 6.75
C GLY A 97 -11.96 3.96 7.57
N GLU A 98 -12.64 4.97 8.13
CA GLU A 98 -12.00 5.98 9.00
C GLU A 98 -11.49 5.38 10.32
N ARG A 99 -12.19 4.40 10.89
CA ARG A 99 -11.69 3.63 12.05
C ARG A 99 -10.46 2.82 11.70
N ALA A 100 -10.42 2.19 10.53
CA ALA A 100 -9.27 1.43 10.07
C ALA A 100 -8.04 2.33 9.88
N VAL A 101 -8.22 3.53 9.31
CA VAL A 101 -7.14 4.54 9.18
C VAL A 101 -6.55 4.85 10.55
N LYS A 102 -7.40 5.20 11.54
CA LYS A 102 -6.95 5.49 12.91
C LYS A 102 -6.24 4.30 13.56
N ALA A 103 -6.72 3.08 13.33
CA ALA A 103 -6.08 1.87 13.85
C ALA A 103 -4.69 1.64 13.26
N TYR A 104 -4.47 1.92 11.97
CA TYR A 104 -3.13 1.89 11.38
C TYR A 104 -2.24 3.07 11.82
N GLU A 105 -2.81 4.24 12.12
CA GLU A 105 -2.05 5.32 12.77
C GLU A 105 -1.58 4.91 14.18
N ASP A 106 -2.38 4.12 14.91
CA ASP A 106 -1.95 3.54 16.19
C ASP A 106 -0.86 2.47 16.02
N VAL A 107 -0.87 1.71 14.91
CA VAL A 107 0.26 0.84 14.55
C VAL A 107 1.55 1.65 14.43
N LEU A 108 1.53 2.81 13.75
CA LEU A 108 2.71 3.65 13.58
C LEU A 108 3.31 4.05 14.93
N LYS A 109 2.48 4.52 15.87
CA LYS A 109 2.94 4.93 17.22
C LYS A 109 3.67 3.82 17.96
N VAL A 110 3.18 2.58 17.86
CA VAL A 110 3.81 1.44 18.52
C VAL A 110 5.04 0.98 17.75
N ALA A 111 4.94 0.89 16.43
CA ALA A 111 6.01 0.43 15.55
C ALA A 111 7.24 1.35 15.60
N GLU A 112 7.07 2.67 15.70
CA GLU A 112 8.16 3.64 15.91
C GLU A 112 8.89 3.38 17.23
N ARG A 113 8.13 3.15 18.31
CA ARG A 113 8.69 2.86 19.63
C ARG A 113 9.41 1.52 19.69
N THR A 114 8.94 0.52 18.94
CA THR A 114 9.56 -0.80 18.85
C THR A 114 10.58 -0.93 17.71
N ASN A 115 10.83 0.15 16.97
CA ASN A 115 11.67 0.17 15.76
C ASN A 115 11.32 -0.94 14.74
N ASP A 116 10.03 -1.19 14.54
CA ASP A 116 9.51 -2.19 13.59
C ASP A 116 9.27 -1.53 12.22
N HIS A 117 10.33 -1.42 11.43
CA HIS A 117 10.28 -0.78 10.11
C HIS A 117 9.30 -1.47 9.14
N ASN A 118 9.08 -2.78 9.29
CA ASN A 118 8.15 -3.52 8.45
C ASN A 118 6.69 -3.16 8.78
N ALA A 119 6.37 -3.01 10.06
CA ALA A 119 5.05 -2.56 10.48
C ALA A 119 4.79 -1.10 10.08
N ILE A 120 5.81 -0.25 10.13
CA ILE A 120 5.74 1.14 9.62
C ILE A 120 5.38 1.11 8.13
N ASP A 121 6.17 0.44 7.29
CA ASP A 121 5.90 0.37 5.84
C ASP A 121 4.49 -0.14 5.53
N GLN A 122 4.06 -1.23 6.20
CA GLN A 122 2.73 -1.79 6.04
C GLN A 122 1.62 -0.81 6.43
N ALA A 123 1.76 -0.11 7.55
CA ALA A 123 0.76 0.86 7.99
C ALA A 123 0.62 2.01 6.97
N TYR A 124 1.74 2.56 6.45
CA TYR A 124 1.69 3.56 5.38
C TYR A 124 0.98 3.04 4.13
N ALA A 125 1.29 1.81 3.70
CA ALA A 125 0.64 1.17 2.55
C ALA A 125 -0.87 1.01 2.74
N PHE A 126 -1.30 0.50 3.90
CA PHE A 126 -2.71 0.28 4.17
C PHE A 126 -3.50 1.58 4.37
N ILE A 127 -2.91 2.60 4.98
CA ILE A 127 -3.54 3.92 5.09
C ILE A 127 -3.76 4.53 3.70
N ALA A 128 -2.77 4.45 2.81
CA ALA A 128 -2.92 4.92 1.44
C ALA A 128 -4.07 4.20 0.71
N HIS A 129 -4.14 2.87 0.81
CA HIS A 129 -5.20 2.06 0.19
C HIS A 129 -6.59 2.34 0.80
N LEU A 130 -6.67 2.59 2.11
CA LEU A 130 -7.93 2.98 2.76
C LEU A 130 -8.42 4.34 2.24
N TYR A 131 -7.53 5.31 2.06
CA TYR A 131 -7.92 6.61 1.49
C TYR A 131 -8.39 6.53 0.05
N GLU A 132 -7.82 5.62 -0.75
CA GLU A 132 -8.34 5.32 -2.10
C GLU A 132 -9.78 4.80 -2.02
N GLY A 133 -10.02 3.76 -1.20
CA GLY A 133 -11.36 3.19 -1.05
C GLY A 133 -12.37 4.15 -0.43
N LEU A 134 -11.92 5.13 0.37
CA LEU A 134 -12.76 6.20 0.93
C LEU A 134 -13.06 7.33 -0.07
N GLY A 135 -12.53 7.26 -1.30
CA GLY A 135 -12.70 8.31 -2.29
C GLY A 135 -11.98 9.61 -1.93
N LYS A 136 -10.84 9.52 -1.23
CA LYS A 136 -9.99 10.66 -0.83
C LYS A 136 -8.65 10.60 -1.60
N PRO A 137 -8.63 10.83 -2.93
CA PRO A 137 -7.47 10.57 -3.78
C PRO A 137 -6.25 11.44 -3.43
N GLU A 138 -6.45 12.66 -2.92
CA GLU A 138 -5.38 13.55 -2.48
C GLU A 138 -4.63 12.95 -1.28
N LEU A 139 -5.35 12.41 -0.30
CA LEU A 139 -4.75 11.73 0.86
C LEU A 139 -4.11 10.41 0.47
N HIS A 140 -4.72 9.65 -0.45
CA HIS A 140 -4.10 8.45 -1.01
C HIS A 140 -2.71 8.74 -1.58
N ARG A 141 -2.60 9.77 -2.44
CA ARG A 141 -1.31 10.18 -3.02
C ARG A 141 -0.34 10.70 -1.97
N GLU A 142 -0.82 11.49 -1.00
CA GLU A 142 0.01 12.00 0.08
C GLU A 142 0.68 10.86 0.86
N TRP A 143 -0.09 9.82 1.23
CA TRP A 143 0.41 8.70 2.00
C TRP A 143 1.35 7.78 1.20
N LEU A 144 1.09 7.58 -0.10
CA LEU A 144 2.05 6.94 -1.00
C LEU A 144 3.37 7.71 -1.05
N LEU A 145 3.32 9.04 -1.24
CA LEU A 145 4.54 9.85 -1.30
C LEU A 145 5.33 9.82 0.02
N LYS A 146 4.65 9.81 1.17
CA LYS A 146 5.30 9.61 2.46
C LYS A 146 5.97 8.25 2.56
N ARG A 147 5.29 7.17 2.11
CA ARG A 147 5.84 5.80 2.10
C ARG A 147 7.12 5.69 1.27
N ALA A 148 7.15 6.31 0.08
CA ALA A 148 8.33 6.32 -0.78
C ALA A 148 9.54 7.02 -0.12
N LYS A 149 9.28 7.96 0.79
CA LYS A 149 10.31 8.75 1.50
C LYS A 149 10.71 8.18 2.86
N LEU A 150 10.19 7.00 3.25
CA LEU A 150 10.59 6.36 4.50
C LEU A 150 12.10 6.04 4.51
N PRO A 151 12.78 6.17 5.65
CA PRO A 151 14.19 5.80 5.76
C PRO A 151 14.37 4.30 5.48
N ASN A 152 15.44 3.96 4.77
CA ASN A 152 15.78 2.58 4.39
C ASN A 152 14.70 1.85 3.56
N GLN A 153 13.85 2.59 2.84
CA GLN A 153 12.87 1.99 1.95
C GLN A 153 13.56 1.20 0.83
N ARG A 154 13.02 0.01 0.50
CA ARG A 154 13.56 -0.81 -0.60
C ARG A 154 13.34 -0.10 -1.93
N GLU A 155 14.33 -0.11 -2.82
CA GLU A 155 14.23 0.52 -4.13
C GLU A 155 13.02 0.02 -4.93
N GLU A 156 12.72 -1.29 -4.87
CA GLU A 156 11.51 -1.88 -5.45
C GLU A 156 10.23 -1.24 -4.92
N THR A 157 10.14 -1.04 -3.60
CA THR A 157 8.99 -0.38 -2.98
C THR A 157 8.88 1.08 -3.43
N VAL A 158 10.00 1.81 -3.51
CA VAL A 158 10.03 3.19 -4.00
C VAL A 158 9.53 3.26 -5.44
N ARG A 159 10.07 2.39 -6.32
CA ARG A 159 9.65 2.25 -7.72
C ARG A 159 8.16 1.98 -7.83
N ASP A 160 7.65 0.99 -7.12
CA ASP A 160 6.24 0.59 -7.19
C ASP A 160 5.32 1.68 -6.64
N THR A 161 5.80 2.45 -5.67
CA THR A 161 5.05 3.59 -5.10
C THR A 161 4.98 4.75 -6.09
N TYR A 162 6.08 5.12 -6.76
CA TYR A 162 6.05 6.12 -7.83
C TYR A 162 5.19 5.68 -9.00
N TYR A 163 5.28 4.41 -9.41
CA TYR A 163 4.38 3.86 -10.40
C TYR A 163 2.91 4.02 -9.98
N SER A 164 2.56 3.66 -8.74
CA SER A 164 1.19 3.78 -8.21
C SER A 164 0.69 5.24 -8.18
N LEU A 165 1.56 6.20 -7.84
CA LEU A 165 1.26 7.63 -7.92
C LEU A 165 0.95 8.07 -9.35
N GLY A 166 1.74 7.60 -10.31
CA GLY A 166 1.51 7.81 -11.75
C GLY A 166 0.17 7.24 -12.22
N VAL A 167 -0.18 6.02 -11.79
CA VAL A 167 -1.48 5.39 -12.07
C VAL A 167 -2.64 6.21 -11.49
N ALA A 168 -2.53 6.68 -10.25
CA ALA A 168 -3.57 7.48 -9.60
C ALA A 168 -3.83 8.79 -10.35
N LEU A 169 -2.79 9.45 -10.85
CA LEU A 169 -2.91 10.69 -11.62
C LEU A 169 -3.39 10.43 -13.05
N TRP A 170 -3.02 9.31 -13.66
CA TRP A 170 -3.65 8.86 -14.89
C TRP A 170 -5.16 8.63 -14.72
N ASN A 171 -5.59 7.98 -13.63
CA ASN A 171 -7.01 7.76 -13.33
C ASN A 171 -7.78 9.09 -13.24
N GLU A 172 -7.18 10.09 -12.59
CA GLU A 172 -7.74 11.44 -12.49
C GLU A 172 -7.86 12.10 -13.86
N LEU A 173 -6.80 12.07 -14.67
CA LEU A 173 -6.79 12.57 -16.04
C LEU A 173 -7.84 11.87 -16.93
N ASN A 174 -7.91 10.54 -16.86
CA ASN A 174 -8.89 9.74 -17.58
C ASN A 174 -10.32 10.12 -17.18
N SER A 175 -10.59 10.23 -15.87
CA SER A 175 -11.91 10.61 -15.35
C SER A 175 -12.37 11.98 -15.86
N ILE A 176 -11.47 12.97 -15.83
CA ILE A 176 -11.76 14.33 -16.33
C ILE A 176 -11.99 14.30 -17.84
N THR A 177 -11.11 13.66 -18.60
CA THR A 177 -11.23 13.61 -20.07
C THR A 177 -12.44 12.79 -20.54
N ALA A 178 -12.84 11.75 -19.82
CA ALA A 178 -14.04 10.97 -20.11
C ALA A 178 -15.31 11.82 -19.93
N ARG A 179 -15.36 12.62 -18.85
CA ARG A 179 -16.48 13.54 -18.55
C ARG A 179 -16.69 14.59 -19.65
N TRP A 180 -15.60 15.06 -20.25
CA TRP A 180 -15.62 16.15 -21.23
C TRP A 180 -15.40 15.71 -22.68
N ALA A 181 -15.44 14.41 -22.96
CA ALA A 181 -15.29 13.91 -24.33
C ALA A 181 -16.46 14.35 -25.23
N ASP A 182 -16.15 14.92 -26.38
CA ASP A 182 -17.11 15.25 -27.43
C ASP A 182 -17.12 14.15 -28.50
N GLN A 183 -18.15 13.32 -28.47
CA GLN A 183 -18.30 12.21 -29.43
C GLN A 183 -18.51 12.67 -30.88
N LYS A 184 -18.78 13.96 -31.11
CA LYS A 184 -18.87 14.54 -32.46
C LYS A 184 -17.52 15.08 -32.95
N ARG A 185 -16.55 15.27 -32.06
CA ARG A 185 -15.21 15.76 -32.34
C ARG A 185 -14.21 14.61 -32.26
N THR A 186 -14.22 13.77 -33.29
CA THR A 186 -13.37 12.58 -33.37
C THR A 186 -12.38 12.66 -34.53
N GLU A 187 -11.15 12.20 -34.31
CA GLU A 187 -10.19 11.90 -35.38
C GLU A 187 -9.78 10.42 -35.31
N THR A 188 -9.45 9.81 -36.44
CA THR A 188 -8.87 8.46 -36.46
C THR A 188 -7.46 8.51 -35.88
N ASN A 189 -7.14 7.61 -34.97
CA ASN A 189 -5.78 7.47 -34.45
C ASN A 189 -4.79 7.16 -35.59
N PRO A 190 -3.72 7.95 -35.82
CA PRO A 190 -2.77 7.67 -36.90
C PRO A 190 -1.92 6.40 -36.70
N PHE A 191 -1.90 5.82 -35.49
CA PHE A 191 -1.19 4.58 -35.19
C PHE A 191 -2.13 3.40 -34.84
N GLY A 192 -3.43 3.58 -35.07
CA GLY A 192 -4.49 2.62 -34.83
C GLY A 192 -5.64 2.83 -35.82
N ASN A 193 -6.78 2.19 -35.60
CA ASN A 193 -8.00 2.44 -36.40
C ASN A 193 -9.18 2.91 -35.54
N GLU A 194 -8.95 3.08 -34.24
CA GLU A 194 -9.92 3.54 -33.27
C GLU A 194 -10.11 5.07 -33.33
N PRO A 195 -11.35 5.56 -33.16
CA PRO A 195 -11.61 6.99 -33.08
C PRO A 195 -11.16 7.56 -31.73
N ILE A 196 -10.54 8.75 -31.77
CA ILE A 196 -10.15 9.52 -30.59
C ILE A 196 -11.12 10.71 -30.47
N ALA A 197 -11.92 10.72 -29.40
CA ALA A 197 -12.78 11.85 -29.05
C ALA A 197 -11.99 12.93 -28.28
N TYR A 198 -12.06 14.17 -28.75
CA TYR A 198 -11.43 15.33 -28.12
C TYR A 198 -12.34 16.03 -27.13
N MET A 199 -11.78 16.95 -26.34
CA MET A 199 -12.56 17.67 -25.34
C MET A 199 -13.55 18.64 -25.97
N ARG A 200 -14.73 18.71 -25.38
CA ARG A 200 -15.71 19.77 -25.63
C ARG A 200 -15.09 21.14 -25.38
N SER A 201 -15.50 22.13 -26.17
CA SER A 201 -15.00 23.50 -26.06
C SER A 201 -15.46 24.22 -24.78
N ASP A 202 -16.52 23.73 -24.13
CA ASP A 202 -17.07 24.28 -22.89
C ASP A 202 -16.52 23.62 -21.62
N MET A 203 -15.46 22.82 -21.73
CA MET A 203 -14.71 22.30 -20.59
C MET A 203 -14.23 23.46 -19.69
N PRO A 204 -14.57 23.46 -18.37
CA PRO A 204 -14.13 24.49 -17.44
C PRO A 204 -12.62 24.61 -17.35
N ALA A 205 -12.13 25.84 -17.12
CA ALA A 205 -10.70 26.11 -16.97
C ALA A 205 -10.08 25.36 -15.79
N GLU A 206 -10.82 25.19 -14.68
CA GLU A 206 -10.39 24.43 -13.51
C GLU A 206 -10.17 22.95 -13.84
N ASP A 207 -11.12 22.30 -14.50
CA ASP A 207 -10.99 20.91 -14.93
C ASP A 207 -9.82 20.75 -15.93
N ARG A 208 -9.62 21.73 -16.82
CA ARG A 208 -8.48 21.73 -17.74
C ARG A 208 -7.16 21.82 -16.99
N GLN A 209 -7.04 22.76 -16.04
CA GLN A 209 -5.85 22.92 -15.20
C GLN A 209 -5.56 21.64 -14.41
N ARG A 210 -6.59 21.04 -13.80
CA ARG A 210 -6.50 19.80 -13.04
C ARG A 210 -6.02 18.64 -13.90
N ALA A 211 -6.54 18.50 -15.12
CA ALA A 211 -6.11 17.48 -16.07
C ALA A 211 -4.66 17.68 -16.54
N GLU A 212 -4.26 18.92 -16.85
CA GLU A 212 -2.87 19.26 -17.22
C GLU A 212 -1.88 19.01 -16.07
N GLN A 213 -2.29 19.30 -14.83
CA GLN A 213 -1.50 18.99 -13.64
C GLN A 213 -1.36 17.48 -13.45
N ALA A 214 -2.46 16.73 -13.55
CA ALA A 214 -2.45 15.27 -13.44
C ALA A 214 -1.55 14.61 -14.50
N TYR A 215 -1.57 15.11 -15.74
CA TYR A 215 -0.62 14.67 -16.76
C TYR A 215 0.84 14.92 -16.35
N ARG A 216 1.18 16.15 -15.96
CA ARG A 216 2.56 16.54 -15.65
C ARG A 216 3.13 15.76 -14.47
N GLU A 217 2.40 15.74 -13.35
CA GLU A 217 2.83 15.01 -12.14
C GLU A 217 2.81 13.50 -12.37
N GLY A 218 1.80 12.98 -13.08
CA GLY A 218 1.71 11.57 -13.41
C GLY A 218 2.90 11.12 -14.23
N MET A 219 3.33 11.95 -15.18
CA MET A 219 4.51 11.67 -16.00
C MET A 219 5.79 11.72 -15.18
N GLU A 220 5.96 12.72 -14.31
CA GLU A 220 7.11 12.80 -13.41
C GLU A 220 7.28 11.53 -12.57
N PHE A 221 6.20 11.05 -11.94
CA PHE A 221 6.27 9.83 -11.13
C PHE A 221 6.51 8.56 -11.96
N ILE A 222 5.92 8.45 -13.15
CA ILE A 222 6.19 7.32 -14.04
C ILE A 222 7.66 7.32 -14.49
N GLU A 223 8.24 8.47 -14.81
CA GLU A 223 9.66 8.57 -15.15
C GLU A 223 10.56 8.23 -13.96
N GLN A 224 10.21 8.65 -12.74
CA GLN A 224 10.94 8.26 -11.53
C GLN A 224 10.91 6.74 -11.31
N ALA A 225 9.78 6.08 -11.57
CA ALA A 225 9.70 4.62 -11.53
C ALA A 225 10.60 3.97 -12.59
N LEU A 226 10.61 4.50 -13.82
CA LEU A 226 11.45 4.02 -14.92
C LEU A 226 12.95 4.28 -14.71
N GLN A 227 13.31 5.33 -13.98
CA GLN A 227 14.70 5.59 -13.59
C GLN A 227 15.23 4.51 -12.63
N LEU A 228 14.37 4.02 -11.73
CA LEU A 228 14.71 2.93 -10.80
C LEU A 228 14.72 1.57 -11.50
N ASP A 229 13.82 1.35 -12.47
CA ASP A 229 13.76 0.13 -13.25
C ASP A 229 13.36 0.41 -14.71
N PRO A 230 14.35 0.54 -15.61
CA PRO A 230 14.09 0.74 -17.04
C PRO A 230 13.40 -0.44 -17.74
N ASN A 231 13.26 -1.59 -17.08
CA ASN A 231 12.55 -2.75 -17.61
C ASN A 231 11.14 -2.91 -17.01
N TYR A 232 10.65 -1.91 -16.27
CA TYR A 232 9.31 -1.93 -15.69
C TYR A 232 8.24 -1.75 -16.77
N ALA A 233 7.87 -2.84 -17.44
CA ALA A 233 6.95 -2.83 -18.58
C ALA A 233 5.66 -2.04 -18.28
N ASN A 234 5.01 -2.32 -17.15
CA ASN A 234 3.75 -1.65 -16.78
C ASN A 234 3.88 -0.11 -16.71
N ALA A 235 5.03 0.42 -16.29
CA ALA A 235 5.26 1.86 -16.27
C ALA A 235 5.26 2.47 -17.69
N TYR A 236 5.76 1.76 -18.70
CA TYR A 236 5.64 2.19 -20.11
C TYR A 236 4.19 2.18 -20.61
N SER A 237 3.37 1.21 -20.20
CA SER A 237 1.93 1.22 -20.53
C SER A 237 1.25 2.49 -20.01
N TYR A 238 1.48 2.85 -18.74
CA TYR A 238 0.91 4.07 -18.16
C TYR A 238 1.54 5.35 -18.70
N LYS A 239 2.83 5.35 -19.04
CA LYS A 239 3.49 6.43 -19.78
C LYS A 239 2.77 6.72 -21.09
N GLY A 240 2.51 5.68 -21.87
CA GLY A 240 1.75 5.77 -23.10
C GLY A 240 0.35 6.34 -22.87
N LEU A 241 -0.37 5.82 -21.89
CA LEU A 241 -1.72 6.32 -21.58
C LEU A 241 -1.70 7.81 -21.21
N LEU A 242 -0.74 8.27 -20.42
CA LEU A 242 -0.60 9.70 -20.09
C LEU A 242 -0.41 10.56 -21.35
N TYR A 243 0.44 10.14 -22.31
CA TYR A 243 0.56 10.82 -23.60
C TYR A 243 -0.76 10.82 -24.40
N TYR A 244 -1.43 9.67 -24.47
CA TYR A 244 -2.70 9.51 -25.19
C TYR A 244 -3.77 10.47 -24.66
N TYR A 245 -3.93 10.54 -23.33
CA TYR A 245 -4.91 11.42 -22.72
C TYR A 245 -4.51 12.91 -22.78
N ARG A 246 -3.22 13.23 -22.77
CA ARG A 246 -2.76 14.60 -23.05
C ARG A 246 -3.06 15.01 -24.49
N ALA A 247 -2.93 14.10 -25.46
CA ALA A 247 -3.30 14.37 -26.84
C ALA A 247 -4.79 14.72 -26.97
N LYS A 248 -5.65 14.08 -26.17
CA LYS A 248 -7.09 14.41 -26.12
C LYS A 248 -7.39 15.83 -25.62
N LEU A 249 -6.52 16.38 -24.76
CA LEU A 249 -6.64 17.74 -24.20
C LEU A 249 -6.09 18.83 -25.13
N ASP A 250 -5.13 18.49 -25.99
CA ASP A 250 -4.40 19.46 -26.81
C ASP A 250 -5.21 19.95 -28.02
N SER A 251 -5.31 21.26 -28.15
CA SER A 251 -6.03 21.90 -29.26
C SER A 251 -5.23 21.92 -30.56
N ASP A 252 -3.90 21.75 -30.51
CA ASP A 252 -3.01 21.84 -31.66
C ASP A 252 -2.80 20.48 -32.33
N PRO A 253 -3.18 20.32 -33.61
CA PRO A 253 -3.07 19.05 -34.32
C PRO A 253 -1.65 18.51 -34.46
N GLN A 254 -0.63 19.37 -34.53
CA GLN A 254 0.77 18.92 -34.63
C GLN A 254 1.23 18.36 -33.29
N ARG A 255 0.96 19.07 -32.18
CA ARG A 255 1.27 18.56 -30.83
C ARG A 255 0.53 17.27 -30.52
N ARG A 256 -0.74 17.15 -30.93
CA ARG A 256 -1.50 15.90 -30.83
C ARG A 256 -0.80 14.74 -31.53
N ARG A 257 -0.36 14.94 -32.78
CA ARG A 257 0.35 13.89 -33.53
C ARG A 257 1.64 13.45 -32.84
N GLU A 258 2.41 14.39 -32.29
CA GLU A 258 3.63 14.06 -31.56
C GLU A 258 3.33 13.26 -30.28
N LEU A 259 2.33 13.68 -29.49
CA LEU A 259 1.90 12.93 -28.31
C LEU A 259 1.42 11.52 -28.65
N LEU A 260 0.68 11.35 -29.75
CA LEU A 260 0.24 10.02 -30.21
C LEU A 260 1.41 9.16 -30.69
N LYS A 261 2.46 9.78 -31.27
CA LYS A 261 3.69 9.08 -31.62
C LYS A 261 4.39 8.57 -30.36
N GLN A 262 4.53 9.43 -29.33
CA GLN A 262 5.11 9.05 -28.04
C GLN A 262 4.30 7.96 -27.32
N TRP A 263 2.97 8.02 -27.41
CA TRP A 263 2.09 6.94 -26.95
C TRP A 263 2.43 5.62 -27.65
N LYS A 264 2.55 5.62 -28.97
CA LYS A 264 2.90 4.42 -29.75
C LYS A 264 4.26 3.86 -29.36
N GLU A 265 5.27 4.71 -29.23
CA GLU A 265 6.62 4.32 -28.79
C GLU A 265 6.60 3.66 -27.40
N ALA A 266 5.81 4.20 -26.46
CA ALA A 266 5.66 3.62 -25.13
C ALA A 266 4.91 2.27 -25.16
N VAL A 267 3.88 2.13 -26.00
CA VAL A 267 3.17 0.86 -26.21
C VAL A 267 4.09 -0.20 -26.80
N ASP A 268 4.91 0.16 -27.79
CA ASP A 268 5.89 -0.74 -28.39
C ASP A 268 6.90 -1.21 -27.36
N LYS A 269 7.38 -0.30 -26.52
CA LYS A 269 8.32 -0.65 -25.45
C LYS A 269 7.70 -1.59 -24.40
N PHE A 270 6.44 -1.36 -24.02
CA PHE A 270 5.68 -2.26 -23.15
C PHE A 270 5.59 -3.67 -23.75
N GLN A 271 5.24 -3.77 -25.04
CA GLN A 271 5.13 -5.05 -25.75
C GLN A 271 6.49 -5.78 -25.83
N GLU A 272 7.55 -5.05 -26.21
CA GLU A 272 8.93 -5.56 -26.28
C GLU A 272 9.36 -6.16 -24.93
N LEU A 273 9.16 -5.43 -23.83
CA LEU A 273 9.57 -5.86 -22.50
C LEU A 273 8.79 -7.10 -22.03
N ASN A 274 7.47 -7.14 -22.28
CA ASN A 274 6.66 -8.31 -21.92
C ASN A 274 7.03 -9.54 -22.74
N GLN A 275 7.31 -9.38 -24.04
CA GLN A 275 7.78 -10.47 -24.88
C GLN A 275 9.11 -11.02 -24.35
N LYS A 276 10.07 -10.15 -24.05
CA LYS A 276 11.38 -10.53 -23.48
C LYS A 276 11.24 -11.27 -22.14
N GLN A 277 10.33 -10.82 -21.28
CA GLN A 277 10.06 -11.50 -20.00
C GLN A 277 9.44 -12.88 -20.22
N ALA A 278 8.51 -13.03 -21.17
CA ALA A 278 7.90 -14.31 -21.50
C ALA A 278 8.93 -15.30 -22.08
N GLU A 279 9.82 -14.84 -22.96
CA GLU A 279 10.91 -15.64 -23.52
C GLU A 279 11.88 -16.13 -22.44
N LEU A 280 12.28 -15.24 -21.51
CA LEU A 280 13.13 -15.60 -20.39
C LEU A 280 12.47 -16.63 -19.47
N ALA A 281 11.20 -16.45 -19.13
CA ALA A 281 10.45 -17.40 -18.31
C ALA A 281 10.34 -18.78 -18.98
N ALA A 282 10.09 -18.81 -20.30
CA ALA A 282 10.06 -20.05 -21.07
C ALA A 282 11.42 -20.75 -21.10
N GLN A 283 12.51 -20.00 -21.21
CA GLN A 283 13.87 -20.56 -21.15
C GLN A 283 14.17 -21.17 -19.77
N GLN A 284 13.87 -20.44 -18.70
CA GLN A 284 14.08 -20.92 -17.32
C GLN A 284 13.28 -22.20 -17.03
N GLN A 285 12.06 -22.29 -17.55
CA GLN A 285 11.24 -23.49 -17.43
C GLN A 285 11.87 -24.69 -18.15
N LYS A 286 12.35 -24.51 -19.38
CA LYS A 286 13.05 -25.57 -20.13
C LYS A 286 14.32 -26.04 -19.42
N GLU A 287 15.10 -25.12 -18.88
CA GLU A 287 16.32 -25.46 -18.13
C GLU A 287 16.00 -26.24 -16.85
N LYS A 288 14.90 -25.91 -16.17
CA LYS A 288 14.42 -26.64 -15.00
C LYS A 288 14.00 -28.07 -15.35
N GLU A 289 13.21 -28.24 -16.41
CA GLU A 289 12.77 -29.54 -16.91
C GLU A 289 13.95 -30.43 -17.34
N GLN A 290 14.97 -29.84 -17.98
CA GLN A 290 16.20 -30.56 -18.35
C GLN A 290 16.96 -31.06 -17.11
N LYS A 291 17.13 -30.21 -16.10
CA LYS A 291 17.81 -30.59 -14.85
C LYS A 291 17.05 -31.67 -14.07
N GLU A 292 15.72 -31.60 -14.03
CA GLU A 292 14.88 -32.63 -13.39
C GLU A 292 14.91 -33.96 -14.16
N GLY A 293 14.95 -33.90 -15.50
CA GLY A 293 15.09 -35.08 -16.36
C GLY A 293 16.48 -35.74 -16.29
N GLU A 294 17.54 -34.97 -16.07
CA GLU A 294 18.90 -35.48 -15.81
C GLU A 294 19.05 -36.07 -14.41
N ALA A 295 18.44 -35.47 -13.39
CA ALA A 295 18.47 -35.98 -12.02
C ALA A 295 17.66 -37.28 -11.82
N SER A 296 16.79 -37.62 -12.77
CA SER A 296 15.93 -38.81 -12.74
C SER A 296 16.51 -40.01 -13.51
N LYS A 297 17.71 -39.87 -14.10
CA LYS A 297 18.45 -40.93 -14.82
C LYS A 297 19.63 -41.43 -13.99
#